data_AF-A0A7S8CX68-F1
#
_entry.id   AF-A0A7S8CX68-F1
#
_cell.length_a   1.000
_cell.length_b   1.000
_cell.length_c   1.000
_cell.angle_alpha   90.00
_cell.angle_beta   90.00
_cell.angle_gamma   90.00
#
_symmetry.space_group_name_H-M   'P 1'
#
loop_
_entity.id
_entity.type
_entity.pdbx_description
1 polymer ?
#
loop_
_entity_poly.entity_id
_entity_poly.type
_entity_poly.pdbx_seq_one_letter_code
_entity_poly.pdbx_strand_id
1 'polypeptide(L)'
;MSQKPCESWTPYASTKATLNFLCGCIPLEDSRIKCVVMTPGAVDTQMQTQMRQEDYISKDLLKFLETLKDEGKLLKPEEPATAFSVLVETGIPESLNGQTVYWEDIVGSGKFKNPD
;
A
#
# COMPACT_ATOMS: atom_id res chain seq x y z
N MET A 1 -0.32 -7.72 2.74
CA MET A 1 0.86 -8.04 3.59
C MET A 1 1.08 -7.05 4.73
N SER A 2 0.64 -5.78 4.64
CA SER A 2 0.66 -4.86 5.81
C SER A 2 -0.46 -5.14 6.83
N GLN A 3 -1.56 -5.77 6.40
CA GLN A 3 -2.74 -6.04 7.24
C GLN A 3 -2.94 -7.52 7.58
N LYS A 4 -2.01 -8.39 7.20
CA LYS A 4 -2.08 -9.83 7.49
C LYS A 4 -0.68 -10.33 7.86
N PRO A 5 -0.55 -11.21 8.87
CA PRO A 5 0.72 -11.86 9.20
C PRO A 5 1.35 -12.56 7.99
N CYS A 6 2.68 -12.50 7.89
CA CYS A 6 3.45 -13.12 6.81
C CYS A 6 4.76 -13.64 7.37
N GLU A 7 4.97 -14.96 7.24
CA GLU A 7 6.21 -15.62 7.65
C GLU A 7 7.42 -15.06 6.87
N SER A 8 8.60 -15.07 7.49
CA SER A 8 9.85 -14.45 6.98
C SER A 8 9.82 -12.92 6.80
N TRP A 9 8.66 -12.27 6.94
CA TRP A 9 8.48 -10.82 6.82
C TRP A 9 8.03 -10.15 8.12
N THR A 10 8.18 -10.82 9.27
CA THR A 10 7.74 -10.32 10.58
C THR A 10 8.17 -8.86 10.86
N PRO A 11 9.45 -8.46 10.71
CA PRO A 11 9.86 -7.07 10.98
C PRO A 11 9.23 -6.06 10.02
N TYR A 12 9.07 -6.44 8.75
CA TYR A 12 8.42 -5.61 7.74
C TYR A 12 6.93 -5.42 8.05
N ALA A 13 6.21 -6.53 8.28
CA ALA A 13 4.78 -6.53 8.56
C ALA A 13 4.45 -5.80 9.87
N SER A 14 5.24 -6.02 10.94
CA SER A 14 5.03 -5.34 12.23
C SER A 14 5.24 -3.84 12.11
N THR A 15 6.31 -3.39 11.44
CA THR A 15 6.58 -1.96 11.22
C THR A 15 5.45 -1.30 10.42
N LYS A 16 4.96 -1.95 9.36
CA LYS A 16 3.81 -1.44 8.59
C LYS A 16 2.52 -1.38 9.43
N ALA A 17 2.26 -2.38 10.26
CA ALA A 17 1.12 -2.37 11.18
C ALA A 17 1.20 -1.21 12.19
N THR A 18 2.39 -0.93 12.73
CA THR A 18 2.62 0.23 13.60
C THR A 18 2.35 1.55 12.87
N LEU A 19 2.79 1.70 11.63
CA LEU A 19 2.50 2.91 10.83
C LEU A 19 1.01 3.08 10.55
N ASN A 20 0.29 1.99 10.26
CA ASN A 20 -1.16 2.02 10.08
C ASN A 20 -1.87 2.51 11.35
N PHE A 21 -1.44 2.01 12.52
CA PHE A 21 -1.99 2.43 13.80
C PHE A 21 -1.69 3.90 14.10
N LEU A 22 -0.43 4.32 13.88
CA LEU A 22 0.01 5.71 14.07
C LEU A 22 -0.79 6.70 13.22
N CYS A 23 -1.14 6.33 11.99
CA CYS A 23 -2.00 7.11 11.11
C CYS A 23 -3.35 7.44 11.76
N GLY A 24 -3.97 6.49 12.47
CA GLY A 24 -5.22 6.71 13.19
C GLY A 24 -5.07 7.61 14.41
N CYS A 25 -3.90 7.64 15.04
CA CYS A 25 -3.63 8.46 16.21
C CYS A 25 -3.38 9.94 15.88
N ILE A 26 -2.68 10.24 14.78
CA ILE A 26 -2.26 11.61 14.44
C ILE A 26 -3.44 12.62 14.43
N PRO A 27 -4.59 12.35 13.78
CA PRO A 27 -5.72 13.28 13.76
C PRO A 27 -6.40 13.46 15.12
N LEU A 28 -6.22 12.51 16.06
CA LEU A 28 -6.74 12.61 17.43
C LEU A 28 -5.88 13.55 18.28
N GLU A 29 -4.58 13.64 18.01
CA GLU A 29 -3.63 14.50 18.71
C GLU A 29 -3.65 15.94 18.16
N ASP A 30 -3.77 16.11 16.83
CA ASP A 30 -3.87 17.43 16.19
C ASP A 30 -4.88 17.42 15.04
N SER A 31 -6.03 18.05 15.26
CA SER A 31 -7.13 18.13 14.30
C SER A 31 -6.81 18.95 13.04
N ARG A 32 -5.69 19.68 13.02
CA ARG A 32 -5.21 20.40 11.82
C ARG A 32 -4.45 19.50 10.86
N ILE A 33 -4.02 18.32 11.33
CA ILE A 33 -3.24 17.36 10.53
C ILE A 33 -4.18 16.25 10.08
N LYS A 34 -4.26 16.05 8.76
CA LYS A 34 -4.90 14.88 8.18
C LYS A 34 -3.86 13.82 7.84
N CYS A 35 -4.19 12.56 8.10
CA CYS A 35 -3.30 11.44 7.79
C CYS A 35 -4.09 10.33 7.13
N VAL A 36 -3.52 9.68 6.12
CA VAL A 36 -4.07 8.47 5.50
C VAL A 36 -2.92 7.56 5.14
N VAL A 37 -3.09 6.25 5.35
CA VAL A 37 -2.15 5.25 4.85
C VAL A 37 -2.79 4.54 3.66
N MET A 38 -2.05 4.48 2.57
CA MET A 38 -2.47 3.80 1.35
C MET A 38 -1.66 2.53 1.12
N THR A 39 -2.37 1.44 0.81
CA THR A 39 -1.78 0.18 0.38
C THR A 39 -1.75 0.15 -1.15
N PRO A 40 -0.56 0.19 -1.79
CA PRO A 40 -0.42 0.31 -3.25
C PRO A 40 -0.61 -1.01 -4.01
N GLY A 41 -1.05 -2.07 -3.35
CA GLY A 41 -1.11 -3.41 -3.95
C GLY A 41 0.28 -4.04 -4.17
N ALA A 42 0.33 -5.08 -5.01
CA ALA A 42 1.57 -5.76 -5.40
C ALA A 42 2.14 -5.08 -6.66
N VAL A 43 3.11 -4.18 -6.46
CA VAL A 43 3.72 -3.39 -7.53
C VAL A 43 4.95 -4.09 -8.08
N ASP A 44 5.14 -4.07 -9.40
CA ASP A 44 6.35 -4.53 -10.06
C ASP A 44 7.52 -3.60 -9.73
N THR A 45 8.33 -4.00 -8.76
CA THR A 45 9.48 -3.23 -8.27
C THR A 45 10.69 -4.13 -8.10
N GLN A 46 11.88 -3.54 -8.13
CA GLN A 46 13.14 -4.26 -7.88
C GLN A 46 13.16 -5.01 -6.53
N MET A 47 12.39 -4.55 -5.54
CA MET A 47 12.24 -5.21 -4.24
C MET A 47 11.74 -6.66 -4.37
N GLN A 48 10.82 -6.94 -5.29
CA GLN A 48 10.33 -8.32 -5.50
C GLN A 48 11.38 -9.22 -6.16
N THR A 49 12.34 -8.64 -6.89
CA THR A 49 13.43 -9.39 -7.53
C THR A 49 14.50 -9.75 -6.51
N GLN A 50 14.86 -8.81 -5.63
CA GLN A 50 15.82 -9.03 -4.55
C GLN A 50 15.32 -10.08 -3.55
N MET A 51 14.05 -10.02 -3.16
CA MET A 51 13.48 -10.99 -2.21
C MET A 51 13.54 -12.44 -2.71
N ARG A 52 13.43 -12.69 -4.02
CA ARG A 52 13.54 -14.06 -4.56
C ARG A 52 14.94 -14.66 -4.49
N GLN A 53 15.94 -13.85 -4.18
CA GLN A 53 17.34 -14.26 -4.09
C GLN A 53 17.79 -14.52 -2.65
N GLU A 54 16.92 -14.31 -1.66
CA GLU A 54 17.24 -14.43 -0.24
C GLU A 54 16.89 -15.82 0.31
N ASP A 55 17.85 -16.48 0.94
CA ASP A 55 17.74 -17.88 1.42
C ASP A 55 16.88 -18.04 2.69
N TYR A 56 16.51 -16.95 3.36
CA TYR A 56 15.72 -16.97 4.62
C TYR A 56 14.20 -16.87 4.41
N ILE A 57 13.74 -16.79 3.15
CA ILE A 57 12.32 -16.65 2.84
C ILE A 57 11.62 -18.02 2.88
N SER A 58 10.45 -18.07 3.50
CA SER A 58 9.66 -19.30 3.55
C SER A 58 9.17 -19.70 2.16
N LYS A 59 9.03 -21.02 1.93
CA LYS A 59 8.59 -21.56 0.63
C LYS A 59 7.22 -21.02 0.21
N ASP A 60 6.34 -20.77 1.17
CA ASP A 60 4.99 -20.25 0.89
C ASP A 60 5.05 -18.79 0.41
N LEU A 61 5.89 -17.96 1.04
CA LEU A 61 6.10 -16.58 0.61
C LEU A 61 6.80 -16.53 -0.76
N LEU A 62 7.80 -17.37 -1.00
CA LEU A 62 8.44 -17.48 -2.32
C LEU A 62 7.42 -17.85 -3.40
N LYS A 63 6.61 -18.90 -3.17
CA LYS A 63 5.56 -19.33 -4.10
C LYS A 63 4.53 -18.24 -4.37
N PHE A 64 4.14 -17.48 -3.36
CA PHE A 64 3.23 -16.34 -3.51
C PHE A 64 3.83 -15.27 -4.43
N LEU A 65 5.10 -14.90 -4.21
CA LEU A 65 5.79 -13.93 -5.06
C LEU A 65 5.94 -14.44 -6.50
N GLU A 66 6.30 -15.71 -6.69
CA GLU A 66 6.39 -16.35 -8.01
C GLU A 66 5.05 -16.31 -8.74
N THR A 67 3.98 -16.74 -8.08
CA THR A 67 2.62 -16.78 -8.64
C THR A 67 2.17 -15.37 -9.08
N LEU A 68 2.45 -14.33 -8.28
CA LEU A 68 2.10 -12.96 -8.64
C LEU A 68 2.77 -12.50 -9.95
N LYS A 69 4.01 -12.91 -10.19
CA LYS A 69 4.73 -12.58 -11.43
C LYS A 69 4.24 -13.42 -12.60
N ASP A 70 4.08 -14.73 -12.41
CA ASP A 70 3.72 -15.65 -13.48
C ASP A 70 2.30 -15.39 -13.99
N GLU A 71 1.39 -14.99 -13.09
CA GLU A 71 0.01 -14.61 -13.45
C GLU A 71 -0.12 -13.17 -13.97
N GLY A 72 0.97 -12.40 -14.04
CA GLY A 72 0.94 -11.01 -14.49
C GLY A 72 0.10 -10.10 -13.59
N LYS A 73 -0.06 -10.44 -12.31
CA LYS A 73 -0.87 -9.69 -11.32
C LYS A 73 -0.09 -8.55 -10.66
N LEU A 74 1.08 -8.22 -11.19
CA LEU A 74 1.88 -7.10 -10.72
C LEU A 74 1.39 -5.81 -11.35
N LEU A 75 1.02 -4.85 -10.50
CA LEU A 75 0.65 -3.52 -10.92
C LEU A 75 1.87 -2.78 -11.44
N LYS A 76 1.67 -2.00 -12.50
CA LYS A 76 2.70 -1.03 -12.91
C LYS A 76 2.80 0.07 -11.84
N PRO A 77 3.99 0.62 -11.56
CA PRO A 77 4.16 1.67 -10.56
C PRO A 77 3.24 2.88 -10.76
N GLU A 78 2.90 3.20 -12.00
CA GLU A 78 2.04 4.32 -12.34
C GLU A 78 0.61 4.15 -11.82
N GLU A 79 0.11 2.90 -11.69
CA GLU A 79 -1.27 2.62 -11.27
C GLU A 79 -1.54 3.14 -9.84
N PRO A 80 -0.86 2.67 -8.78
CA PRO A 80 -1.05 3.21 -7.44
C PRO A 80 -0.49 4.64 -7.27
N ALA A 81 0.39 5.10 -8.17
CA ALA A 81 0.87 6.49 -8.15
C ALA A 81 -0.24 7.51 -8.46
N THR A 82 -1.24 7.12 -9.26
CA THR A 82 -2.41 7.98 -9.53
C THR A 82 -3.12 8.37 -8.24
N ALA A 83 -3.29 7.44 -7.30
CA ALA A 83 -3.95 7.69 -6.02
C ALA A 83 -3.19 8.70 -5.15
N PHE A 84 -1.85 8.66 -5.14
CA PHE A 84 -1.05 9.70 -4.48
C PHE A 84 -1.26 11.07 -5.13
N SER A 85 -1.32 11.13 -6.46
CA SER A 85 -1.55 12.37 -7.20
C SER A 85 -2.92 12.97 -6.84
N VAL A 86 -3.98 12.14 -6.81
CA VAL A 86 -5.32 12.55 -6.38
C VAL A 86 -5.28 13.19 -4.99
N LEU A 87 -4.68 12.51 -4.00
CA LEU A 87 -4.65 13.00 -2.63
C LEU A 87 -3.87 14.31 -2.48
N VAL A 88 -2.81 14.51 -3.27
CA VAL A 88 -2.03 15.75 -3.26
C VAL A 88 -2.83 16.90 -3.88
N GLU A 89 -3.55 16.65 -4.98
CA GLU A 89 -4.34 17.65 -5.69
C GLU A 89 -5.61 18.04 -4.94
N THR A 90 -6.35 17.06 -4.40
CA THR A 90 -7.67 17.29 -3.79
C THR A 90 -7.63 17.39 -2.27
N GLY A 91 -6.50 17.04 -1.65
CA GLY A 91 -6.38 16.85 -0.21
C GLY A 91 -7.02 15.54 0.28
N ILE A 92 -6.79 15.22 1.56
CA ILE A 92 -7.35 14.03 2.21
C ILE A 92 -8.82 14.31 2.62
N PRO A 93 -9.80 13.57 2.06
CA PRO A 93 -11.20 13.67 2.47
C PRO A 93 -11.39 13.29 3.93
N GLU A 94 -12.38 13.88 4.61
CA GLU A 94 -12.62 13.58 6.02
C GLU A 94 -12.98 12.10 6.26
N SER A 95 -13.66 11.47 5.31
CA SER A 95 -13.98 10.04 5.34
C SER A 95 -12.74 9.12 5.34
N LEU A 96 -11.59 9.63 4.88
CA LEU A 96 -10.33 8.88 4.83
C LEU A 96 -9.35 9.28 5.94
N ASN A 97 -9.68 10.29 6.74
CA ASN A 97 -8.80 10.79 7.79
C ASN A 97 -8.60 9.72 8.88
N GLY A 98 -7.34 9.39 9.16
CA GLY A 98 -6.93 8.34 10.08
C GLY A 98 -7.10 6.91 9.55
N GLN A 99 -7.50 6.72 8.28
CA GLN A 99 -7.80 5.40 7.74
C GLN A 99 -6.59 4.76 7.06
N THR A 100 -6.61 3.42 7.00
CA THR A 100 -5.76 2.63 6.10
C THR A 100 -6.62 2.07 4.98
N VAL A 101 -6.33 2.45 3.74
CA VAL A 101 -7.14 2.12 2.56
C VAL A 101 -6.31 1.47 1.46
N TYR A 102 -6.98 0.89 0.47
CA TYR A 102 -6.35 0.48 -0.78
C TYR A 102 -6.30 1.65 -1.76
N TRP A 103 -5.35 1.66 -2.70
CA TRP A 103 -5.23 2.76 -3.66
C TRP A 103 -6.46 2.87 -4.57
N GLU A 104 -7.12 1.74 -4.85
CA GLU A 104 -8.37 1.66 -5.61
C GLU A 104 -9.51 2.40 -4.89
N ASP A 105 -9.50 2.45 -3.55
CA ASP A 105 -10.54 3.16 -2.79
C ASP A 105 -10.46 4.68 -3.00
N ILE A 106 -9.27 5.20 -3.31
CA ILE A 106 -9.04 6.62 -3.58
C ILE A 106 -9.44 6.96 -5.02
N VAL A 107 -9.04 6.14 -5.99
CA VAL A 107 -9.31 6.37 -7.42
C VAL A 107 -10.75 5.99 -7.80
N GLY A 108 -11.31 4.95 -7.20
CA GLY A 108 -12.69 4.50 -7.44
C GLY A 108 -13.75 5.44 -6.87
N SER A 109 -13.42 6.19 -5.81
CA SER A 109 -14.30 7.20 -5.20
C SER A 109 -14.43 8.47 -6.03
N GLY A 110 -13.50 8.73 -6.94
CA GLY A 110 -13.51 9.87 -7.83
C GLY A 110 -13.17 9.42 -9.24
N LYS A 111 -14.17 9.27 -10.10
CA LYS A 111 -13.99 9.13 -11.55
C LYS A 111 -12.95 10.17 -12.02
N PHE A 112 -11.70 9.73 -12.17
CA PHE A 112 -10.65 10.52 -12.79
C PHE A 112 -11.03 10.60 -14.26
N LYS A 113 -11.82 11.61 -14.63
CA LYS A 113 -11.89 12.04 -16.02
C LYS A 113 -10.51 12.61 -16.32
N ASN A 114 -9.79 11.92 -17.20
CA ASN A 114 -8.56 12.39 -17.78
C ASN A 114 -8.76 13.85 -18.22
N PRO A 115 -7.88 14.80 -17.86
CA PRO A 115 -7.87 16.09 -18.52
C PRO A 115 -7.37 15.87 -19.96
N ASP A 116 -8.17 16.32 -20.93
CA ASP A 116 -7.76 16.45 -22.33
C ASP A 116 -6.57 17.41 -22.49
#